data_AF-A0A1V6UGU1-F1
#
_entry.id   AF-A0A1V6UGU1-F1
#
_cell.length_a   1.000
_cell.length_b   1.000
_cell.length_c   1.000
_cell.angle_alpha   90.00
_cell.angle_beta   90.00
_cell.angle_gamma   90.00
#
_symmetry.space_group_name_H-M   'P 1'
#
loop_
_entity.id
_entity.type
_entity.pdbx_description
1 polymer ?
#
loop_
_entity_poly.entity_id
_entity_poly.type
_entity_poly.pdbx_seq_one_letter_code
_entity_poly.pdbx_strand_id
1 'polypeptide(L)'
;MADEQTASVPPREGLWILDDTGKNLKSLSEEELDQNAIEVTENMRPREPPAEVITKYNSTLTSPQKKMRNELRDLGWNDAAIQNLLTILEDTQRYNCAKLCQKGYTEAEIQRLNALANQNIMDFSHLRRGLSSTADEDYQLQLYLLDEVKRRRLVMLGEE
;
A
#
# COMPACT_ATOMS: atom_id res chain seq x y z
N MET A 1 -46.49 28.88 -12.54
CA MET A 1 -46.70 27.58 -13.21
C MET A 1 -45.45 27.30 -14.02
N ALA A 2 -44.79 26.18 -13.68
CA ALA A 2 -43.51 25.65 -14.16
C ALA A 2 -42.25 26.47 -13.81
N ASP A 3 -41.13 25.87 -13.43
CA ASP A 3 -40.80 24.70 -12.62
C ASP A 3 -39.28 24.82 -12.43
N GLU A 4 -38.78 24.40 -11.28
CA GLU A 4 -37.36 24.35 -10.98
C GLU A 4 -36.63 23.43 -11.98
N GLN A 5 -35.46 23.84 -12.44
CA GLN A 5 -34.41 22.87 -12.70
C GLN A 5 -33.18 23.30 -11.90
N THR A 6 -33.22 22.88 -10.65
CA THR A 6 -32.07 22.71 -9.76
C THR A 6 -30.92 22.16 -10.57
N ALA A 7 -29.85 22.94 -10.69
CA ALA A 7 -28.57 22.44 -11.17
C ALA A 7 -28.17 21.31 -10.22
N SER A 8 -28.24 20.07 -10.71
CA SER A 8 -27.72 18.90 -10.01
C SER A 8 -26.23 19.11 -9.81
N VAL A 9 -25.85 19.49 -8.60
CA VAL A 9 -24.49 19.29 -8.12
C VAL A 9 -24.27 17.78 -8.16
N PRO A 10 -23.33 17.25 -8.96
CA PRO A 10 -23.07 15.82 -8.93
C PRO A 10 -22.59 15.46 -7.51
N PRO A 11 -22.96 14.28 -6.98
CA PRO A 11 -22.58 13.91 -5.63
C PRO A 11 -21.06 13.86 -5.54
N ARG A 12 -20.47 14.73 -4.71
CA ARG A 12 -19.19 14.45 -4.08
C ARG A 12 -19.50 13.45 -2.98
N GLU A 13 -19.02 12.21 -3.08
CA GLU A 13 -18.80 11.28 -1.95
C GLU A 13 -18.40 9.91 -2.50
N GLY A 14 -17.10 9.71 -2.69
CA GLY A 14 -16.52 8.45 -3.15
C GLY A 14 -15.08 8.65 -3.58
N LEU A 15 -14.14 8.25 -2.73
CA LEU A 15 -12.70 8.25 -2.95
C LEU A 15 -12.33 7.08 -3.83
N TRP A 16 -11.88 7.37 -5.04
CA TRP A 16 -11.51 6.34 -5.99
C TRP A 16 -10.12 5.78 -5.63
N ILE A 17 -10.07 4.58 -5.05
CA ILE A 17 -8.84 3.82 -4.78
C ILE A 17 -8.60 2.82 -5.91
N LEU A 18 -7.36 2.40 -6.14
CA LEU A 18 -7.12 1.23 -6.97
C LEU A 18 -7.64 -0.03 -6.26
N ASP A 19 -8.42 -0.84 -6.98
CA ASP A 19 -8.90 -2.15 -6.55
C ASP A 19 -7.73 -3.11 -6.28
N ASP A 20 -8.03 -4.29 -5.75
CA ASP A 20 -7.02 -5.29 -5.38
C ASP A 20 -6.16 -5.78 -6.56
N THR A 21 -6.57 -5.44 -7.78
CA THR A 21 -5.80 -5.76 -9.00
C THR A 21 -4.82 -4.65 -9.38
N GLY A 22 -4.92 -3.48 -8.75
CA GLY A 22 -4.13 -2.31 -9.10
C GLY A 22 -4.48 -1.72 -10.47
N LYS A 23 -5.62 -2.14 -11.07
CA LYS A 23 -5.99 -1.78 -12.45
C LYS A 23 -7.29 -1.01 -12.58
N ASN A 24 -8.21 -1.15 -11.64
CA ASN A 24 -9.49 -0.43 -11.69
C ASN A 24 -9.65 0.45 -10.47
N LEU A 25 -10.44 1.51 -10.57
CA LEU A 25 -10.76 2.35 -9.44
C LEU A 25 -12.05 1.88 -8.75
N LYS A 26 -12.04 1.78 -7.42
CA LYS A 26 -13.19 1.50 -6.54
C LYS A 26 -13.42 2.69 -5.62
N SER A 27 -14.67 3.12 -5.44
CA SER A 27 -15.03 4.15 -4.46
C SER A 27 -14.93 3.62 -3.02
N LEU A 28 -14.25 4.34 -2.13
CA LEU A 28 -14.33 4.22 -0.67
C LEU A 28 -14.71 5.57 -0.04
N SER A 29 -15.27 5.57 1.17
CA SER A 29 -15.51 6.81 1.92
C SER A 29 -14.25 7.32 2.63
N GLU A 30 -14.27 8.56 3.11
CA GLU A 30 -13.15 9.15 3.85
C GLU A 30 -12.92 8.44 5.19
N GLU A 31 -13.99 8.00 5.86
CA GLU A 31 -13.89 7.18 7.06
C GLU A 31 -13.26 5.81 6.80
N GLU A 32 -13.56 5.19 5.65
CA GLU A 32 -12.91 3.93 5.28
C GLU A 32 -11.43 4.16 4.94
N LEU A 33 -11.06 5.33 4.42
CA LEU A 33 -9.67 5.68 4.14
C LEU A 33 -8.88 6.00 5.40
N ASP A 34 -9.49 6.64 6.40
CA ASP A 34 -8.85 6.90 7.69
C ASP A 34 -8.78 5.65 8.57
N GLN A 35 -9.74 4.72 8.48
CA GLN A 35 -9.65 3.41 9.13
C GLN A 35 -8.56 2.52 8.52
N ASN A 36 -8.30 2.66 7.22
CA ASN A 36 -7.23 1.95 6.51
C ASN A 36 -5.94 2.78 6.41
N ALA A 37 -5.95 4.03 6.86
CA ALA A 37 -4.76 4.85 6.93
C ALA A 37 -3.83 4.17 7.92
N ILE A 38 -2.73 3.65 7.41
CA ILE A 38 -1.72 3.06 8.27
C ILE A 38 -1.15 4.22 9.10
N GLU A 39 -1.61 4.34 10.36
CA GLU A 39 -0.88 5.12 11.34
C GLU A 39 0.48 4.45 11.53
N VAL A 40 1.49 5.03 10.90
CA VAL A 40 2.90 4.67 11.09
C VAL A 40 3.28 5.07 12.51
N THR A 41 2.88 4.24 13.46
CA THR A 41 3.33 4.30 14.84
C THR A 41 4.56 3.41 15.00
N GLU A 42 5.38 3.69 16.02
CA GLU A 42 6.52 2.84 16.42
C GLU A 42 6.12 1.38 16.76
N ASN A 43 4.82 1.07 16.72
CA ASN A 43 4.22 -0.20 17.13
C ASN A 43 3.52 -0.95 16.00
N MET A 44 3.88 -0.74 14.71
CA MET A 44 3.43 -1.63 13.63
C MET A 44 3.88 -3.08 13.90
N ARG A 45 3.04 -3.85 14.60
CA ARG A 45 3.25 -5.28 14.81
C ARG A 45 2.58 -6.03 13.67
N PRO A 46 3.31 -6.91 12.96
CA PRO A 46 2.72 -7.82 12.00
C PRO A 46 1.64 -8.68 12.67
N ARG A 47 0.43 -8.72 12.11
CA ARG A 47 -0.64 -9.65 12.54
C ARG A 47 -0.40 -11.00 11.87
N GLU A 48 -0.43 -12.12 12.58
CA GLU A 48 -0.35 -13.44 11.91
C GLU A 48 -1.66 -13.71 11.12
N PRO A 49 -1.64 -13.74 9.78
CA PRO A 49 -2.82 -14.03 8.99
C PRO A 49 -3.12 -15.54 9.03
N PRO A 50 -4.40 -15.96 8.93
CA PRO A 50 -4.74 -17.38 8.77
C PRO A 50 -4.09 -17.99 7.52
N ALA A 51 -3.72 -19.27 7.56
CA ALA A 51 -3.05 -19.97 6.46
C ALA A 51 -3.83 -19.95 5.13
N GLU A 52 -5.16 -19.98 5.20
CA GLU A 52 -6.05 -19.87 4.02
C GLU A 52 -5.92 -18.49 3.35
N VAL A 53 -5.79 -17.44 4.15
CA VAL A 53 -5.60 -16.06 3.67
C VAL A 53 -4.24 -15.94 2.99
N ILE A 54 -3.19 -16.51 3.58
CA ILE A 54 -1.84 -16.55 2.99
C ILE A 54 -1.86 -17.28 1.65
N THR A 55 -2.53 -18.43 1.58
CA THR A 55 -2.62 -19.23 0.35
C THR A 55 -3.35 -18.49 -0.75
N LYS A 56 -4.48 -17.87 -0.41
CA LYS A 56 -5.26 -17.06 -1.36
C LYS A 56 -4.44 -15.87 -1.85
N TYR A 57 -3.81 -15.11 -0.95
CA TYR A 57 -2.99 -13.96 -1.27
C TYR A 57 -1.81 -14.34 -2.19
N ASN A 58 -1.12 -15.44 -1.89
CA ASN A 58 -0.04 -15.95 -2.72
C ASN A 58 -0.48 -16.32 -4.15
N SER A 59 -1.73 -16.76 -4.33
CA SER A 59 -2.25 -17.10 -5.65
C SER A 59 -2.54 -15.86 -6.53
N THR A 60 -2.84 -14.73 -5.90
CA THR A 60 -3.21 -13.47 -6.58
C THR A 60 -2.04 -12.54 -6.86
N LEU A 61 -0.83 -12.86 -6.37
CA LEU A 61 0.35 -12.01 -6.57
C LEU A 61 0.67 -11.79 -8.07
N THR A 62 0.90 -10.53 -8.41
CA THR A 62 1.48 -10.09 -9.69
C THR A 62 2.92 -10.57 -9.82
N SER A 63 3.47 -10.57 -11.05
CA SER A 63 4.86 -10.99 -11.28
C SER A 63 5.88 -10.18 -10.46
N PRO A 64 5.77 -8.84 -10.33
CA PRO A 64 6.63 -8.07 -9.42
C PRO A 64 6.53 -8.49 -7.95
N GLN A 65 5.31 -8.68 -7.42
CA GLN A 65 5.13 -9.13 -6.04
C GLN A 65 5.69 -10.54 -5.80
N LYS A 66 5.55 -11.44 -6.78
CA LYS A 66 6.16 -12.79 -6.73
C LYS A 66 7.68 -12.71 -6.65
N LYS A 67 8.31 -11.77 -7.38
CA LYS A 67 9.74 -11.53 -7.32
C LYS A 67 10.16 -11.08 -5.91
N MET A 68 9.50 -10.06 -5.36
CA MET A 68 9.76 -9.57 -4.00
C MET A 68 9.58 -10.68 -2.95
N ARG A 69 8.50 -11.47 -3.05
CA ARG A 69 8.27 -12.60 -2.15
C ARG A 69 9.42 -13.61 -2.19
N ASN A 70 9.90 -13.94 -3.39
CA ASN A 70 11.00 -14.91 -3.52
C ASN A 70 12.30 -14.35 -2.92
N GLU A 71 12.63 -13.08 -3.17
CA GLU A 71 13.79 -12.41 -2.56
C GLU A 71 13.71 -12.41 -1.02
N LEU A 72 12.54 -12.10 -0.46
CA LEU A 72 12.34 -12.15 1.00
C LEU A 72 12.42 -13.58 1.56
N ARG A 73 11.93 -14.59 0.84
CA ARG A 73 12.09 -16.00 1.24
C ARG A 73 13.57 -16.40 1.27
N ASP A 74 14.36 -15.97 0.30
CA ASP A 74 15.82 -16.22 0.26
C ASP A 74 16.55 -15.56 1.44
N LEU A 75 15.96 -14.49 1.99
CA LEU A 75 16.43 -13.80 3.20
C LEU A 75 15.92 -14.41 4.51
N GLY A 76 15.21 -15.55 4.45
CA GLY A 76 14.75 -16.29 5.62
C GLY A 76 13.37 -15.90 6.14
N TRP A 77 12.59 -15.15 5.36
CA TRP A 77 11.23 -14.76 5.77
C TRP A 77 10.23 -15.90 5.55
N ASN A 78 9.27 -16.03 6.48
CA ASN A 78 8.12 -16.91 6.31
C ASN A 78 6.97 -16.21 5.58
N ASP A 79 6.02 -16.99 5.04
CA ASP A 79 4.95 -16.44 4.21
C ASP A 79 4.01 -15.48 4.93
N ALA A 80 3.79 -15.66 6.24
CA ALA A 80 2.97 -14.75 7.04
C ALA A 80 3.63 -13.36 7.16
N ALA A 81 4.93 -13.33 7.47
CA ALA A 81 5.70 -12.10 7.56
C ALA A 81 5.81 -11.39 6.20
N ILE A 82 5.99 -12.15 5.11
CA ILE A 82 6.04 -11.59 3.76
C ILE A 82 4.68 -11.00 3.37
N GLN A 83 3.58 -11.72 3.63
CA GLN A 83 2.25 -11.19 3.36
C GLN A 83 2.04 -9.86 4.09
N ASN A 84 2.33 -9.80 5.39
CA ASN A 84 2.16 -8.57 6.16
C ASN A 84 2.93 -7.38 5.58
N LEU A 85 4.21 -7.60 5.24
CA LEU A 85 5.05 -6.57 4.62
C LEU A 85 4.42 -6.09 3.31
N LEU A 86 4.05 -7.00 2.41
CA LEU A 86 3.49 -6.63 1.12
C LEU A 86 2.13 -5.94 1.26
N THR A 87 1.27 -6.38 2.19
CA THR A 87 -0.02 -5.71 2.48
C THR A 87 0.19 -4.29 2.97
N ILE A 88 1.12 -4.03 3.90
CA ILE A 88 1.43 -2.67 4.38
C ILE A 88 1.88 -1.76 3.22
N LEU A 89 2.72 -2.28 2.33
CA LEU A 89 3.18 -1.54 1.15
C LEU A 89 2.02 -1.25 0.18
N GLU A 90 1.15 -2.23 -0.07
CA GLU A 90 -0.03 -2.07 -0.92
C GLU A 90 -1.03 -1.05 -0.35
N ASP A 91 -1.29 -1.10 0.95
CA ASP A 91 -2.22 -0.19 1.61
C ASP A 91 -1.69 1.25 1.62
N THR A 92 -0.39 1.43 1.87
CA THR A 92 0.29 2.73 1.70
C THR A 92 0.12 3.27 0.27
N GLN A 93 0.27 2.37 -0.72
CA GLN A 93 0.15 2.73 -2.13
C GLN A 93 -1.29 3.15 -2.48
N ARG A 94 -2.29 2.40 -2.01
CA ARG A 94 -3.72 2.73 -2.18
C ARG A 94 -4.05 4.07 -1.54
N TYR A 95 -3.57 4.32 -0.32
CA TYR A 95 -3.76 5.59 0.38
C TYR A 95 -3.22 6.78 -0.44
N ASN A 96 -1.98 6.68 -0.94
CA ASN A 96 -1.39 7.75 -1.75
C ASN A 96 -2.17 8.00 -3.05
N CYS A 97 -2.62 6.94 -3.73
CA CYS A 97 -3.48 7.07 -4.91
C CYS A 97 -4.79 7.79 -4.58
N ALA A 98 -5.41 7.46 -3.46
CA ALA A 98 -6.64 8.11 -3.01
C ALA A 98 -6.43 9.61 -2.72
N LYS A 99 -5.33 9.97 -2.05
CA LYS A 99 -4.95 11.36 -1.81
C LYS A 99 -4.71 12.15 -3.09
N LEU A 100 -4.09 11.54 -4.11
CA LEU A 100 -3.95 12.17 -5.42
C LEU A 100 -5.31 12.39 -6.10
N CYS A 101 -6.20 11.42 -6.01
CA CYS A 101 -7.57 11.58 -6.50
C CYS A 101 -8.29 12.75 -5.80
N GLN A 102 -8.14 12.88 -4.47
CA GLN A 102 -8.68 14.03 -3.71
C GLN A 102 -8.13 15.38 -4.20
N LYS A 103 -6.84 15.42 -4.60
CA LYS A 103 -6.19 16.61 -5.14
C LYS A 103 -6.57 16.91 -6.60
N GLY A 104 -7.40 16.09 -7.23
CA GLY A 104 -7.90 16.29 -8.59
C GLY A 104 -6.98 15.78 -9.69
N TYR A 105 -6.01 14.92 -9.38
CA TYR A 105 -5.14 14.30 -10.39
C TYR A 105 -5.94 13.34 -11.28
N THR A 106 -5.59 13.29 -12.55
CA THR A 106 -6.20 12.37 -13.51
C THR A 106 -5.70 10.93 -13.29
N GLU A 107 -6.48 9.96 -13.75
CA GLU A 107 -6.11 8.54 -13.66
C GLU A 107 -4.74 8.26 -14.31
N ALA A 108 -4.45 8.85 -15.47
CA ALA A 108 -3.18 8.67 -16.17
C ALA A 108 -1.99 9.21 -15.35
N GLU A 109 -2.16 10.33 -14.66
CA GLU A 109 -1.14 10.90 -13.78
C GLU A 109 -0.92 10.03 -12.54
N ILE A 110 -1.99 9.54 -11.92
CA ILE A 110 -1.92 8.63 -10.77
C ILE A 110 -1.22 7.33 -11.18
N GLN A 111 -1.57 6.73 -12.32
CA GLN A 111 -0.92 5.52 -12.82
C GLN A 111 0.58 5.73 -13.08
N ARG A 112 0.97 6.89 -13.65
CA ARG A 112 2.38 7.24 -13.86
C ARG A 112 3.14 7.37 -12.54
N LEU A 113 2.57 8.09 -11.56
CA LEU A 113 3.19 8.29 -10.25
C LEU A 113 3.27 6.97 -9.46
N ASN A 114 2.24 6.12 -9.55
CA ASN A 114 2.22 4.78 -8.99
C ASN A 114 3.31 3.88 -9.61
N ALA A 115 3.45 3.90 -10.95
CA ALA A 115 4.51 3.15 -11.61
C ALA A 115 5.90 3.62 -11.17
N LEU A 116 6.11 4.93 -11.05
CA LEU A 116 7.36 5.52 -10.56
C LEU A 116 7.64 5.15 -9.10
N ALA A 117 6.62 5.17 -8.24
CA ALA A 117 6.73 4.75 -6.85
C ALA A 117 7.15 3.28 -6.73
N ASN A 118 6.64 2.41 -7.61
CA ASN A 118 6.96 0.97 -7.61
C ASN A 118 8.28 0.60 -8.32
N GLN A 119 8.82 1.46 -9.19
CA GLN A 119 10.10 1.21 -9.87
C GLN A 119 11.28 1.12 -8.89
N ASN A 120 11.19 1.79 -7.75
CA ASN A 120 12.25 1.89 -6.75
C ASN A 120 11.96 1.10 -5.45
N ILE A 121 11.09 0.08 -5.49
CA ILE A 121 10.96 -0.82 -4.34
C ILE A 121 12.31 -1.49 -4.10
N MET A 122 12.84 -1.26 -2.91
CA MET A 122 14.26 -1.38 -2.60
C MET A 122 14.70 -2.82 -2.31
N ASP A 123 16.00 -2.97 -2.52
CA ASP A 123 16.86 -4.03 -1.98
C ASP A 123 16.47 -4.43 -0.54
N PHE A 124 16.07 -5.68 -0.37
CA PHE A 124 15.72 -6.26 0.92
C PHE A 124 16.93 -6.80 1.70
N SER A 125 18.17 -6.67 1.19
CA SER A 125 19.36 -7.31 1.76
C SER A 125 19.58 -7.06 3.26
N HIS A 126 19.18 -5.89 3.76
CA HIS A 126 19.26 -5.49 5.16
C HIS A 126 18.18 -6.11 6.06
N LEU A 127 17.15 -6.73 5.48
CA LEU A 127 16.07 -7.42 6.19
C LEU A 127 16.35 -8.90 6.43
N ARG A 128 17.61 -9.35 6.32
CA ARG A 128 17.96 -10.76 6.49
C ARG A 128 17.65 -11.25 7.91
N ARG A 129 16.89 -12.36 8.01
CA ARG A 129 16.53 -13.00 9.27
C ARG A 129 17.47 -14.15 9.63
N GLY A 130 17.54 -14.47 10.92
CA GLY A 130 18.35 -15.54 11.50
C GLY A 130 19.81 -15.18 11.78
N LEU A 131 20.18 -13.89 11.68
CA LEU A 131 21.54 -13.41 11.95
C LEU A 131 21.67 -12.57 13.24
N SER A 132 20.56 -12.04 13.75
CA SER A 132 20.49 -11.14 14.91
C SER A 132 19.34 -11.54 15.83
N SER A 133 19.11 -10.77 16.90
CA SER A 133 17.94 -11.01 17.75
C SER A 133 16.65 -10.67 17.00
N THR A 134 15.53 -11.29 17.40
CA THR A 134 14.21 -10.97 16.81
C THR A 134 13.84 -9.50 16.97
N ALA A 135 14.27 -8.88 18.08
CA ALA A 135 14.05 -7.45 18.31
C ALA A 135 14.81 -6.57 17.30
N ASP A 136 16.05 -6.94 16.96
CA ASP A 136 16.82 -6.22 15.94
C ASP A 136 16.20 -6.39 14.55
N GLU A 137 15.73 -7.59 14.22
CA GLU A 137 15.05 -7.86 12.96
C GLU A 137 13.76 -7.05 12.82
N ASP A 138 12.95 -7.00 13.87
CA ASP A 138 11.72 -6.21 13.90
C ASP A 138 12.03 -4.71 13.81
N TYR A 139 13.09 -4.24 14.48
CA TYR A 139 13.54 -2.85 14.38
C TYR A 139 13.99 -2.48 12.95
N GLN A 140 14.78 -3.33 12.29
CA GLN A 140 15.18 -3.12 10.88
C GLN A 140 13.97 -3.09 9.95
N LEU A 141 12.99 -3.96 10.16
CA LEU A 141 11.73 -3.95 9.41
C LEU A 141 10.98 -2.62 9.59
N GLN A 142 10.88 -2.13 10.83
CA GLN A 142 10.20 -0.86 11.11
C GLN A 142 10.89 0.32 10.42
N LEU A 143 12.23 0.39 10.48
CA LEU A 143 13.00 1.42 9.77
C LEU A 143 12.77 1.35 8.26
N TYR A 144 12.82 0.15 7.68
CA TYR A 144 12.54 -0.05 6.26
C TYR A 144 11.15 0.44 5.85
N LEU A 145 10.12 0.05 6.62
CA LEU A 145 8.74 0.47 6.35
C LEU A 145 8.59 1.99 6.43
N LEU A 146 9.18 2.62 7.43
CA LEU A 146 9.14 4.07 7.59
C LEU A 146 9.77 4.79 6.39
N ASP A 147 10.95 4.36 5.97
CA ASP A 147 11.68 4.98 4.86
C ASP A 147 10.96 4.76 3.52
N GLU A 148 10.41 3.57 3.30
CA GLU A 148 9.69 3.25 2.08
C GLU A 148 8.35 4.00 1.98
N VAL A 149 7.62 4.17 3.10
CA VAL A 149 6.40 4.99 3.15
C VAL A 149 6.72 6.45 2.83
N LYS A 150 7.75 7.03 3.47
CA LYS A 150 8.20 8.40 3.21
C LYS A 150 8.59 8.59 1.75
N ARG A 151 9.40 7.67 1.19
CA ARG A 151 9.82 7.71 -0.20
C ARG A 151 8.61 7.71 -1.14
N ARG A 152 7.62 6.84 -0.91
CA ARG A 152 6.41 6.79 -1.75
C ARG A 152 5.57 8.06 -1.65
N ARG A 153 5.40 8.60 -0.44
CA ARG A 153 4.71 9.89 -0.25
C ARG A 153 5.44 11.02 -0.96
N LEU A 154 6.76 11.09 -0.87
CA LEU A 154 7.54 12.10 -1.57
C LEU A 154 7.39 11.97 -3.09
N VAL A 155 7.54 10.76 -3.63
CA VAL A 155 7.44 10.50 -5.07
C VAL A 155 6.03 10.81 -5.61
N MET A 156 4.99 10.46 -4.86
CA MET A 156 3.61 10.56 -5.35
C MET A 156 2.95 11.88 -4.97
N LEU A 157 3.07 12.32 -3.73
CA LEU A 157 2.35 13.46 -3.16
C LEU A 157 3.22 14.72 -3.07
N GLY A 158 4.55 14.59 -3.18
CA GLY A 158 5.49 15.69 -2.91
C GLY A 158 5.57 16.07 -1.43
N GLU A 159 5.23 15.15 -0.53
CA GLU A 159 5.17 15.35 0.92
C GLU A 159 6.30 14.57 1.62
N GLU A 160 6.90 15.16 2.66
CA GLU A 160 7.91 14.54 3.54
C GLU A 160 7.29 13.76 4.71
#